data_AF-A0AA40DB88-F1
#
_entry.id   AF-A0AA40DB88-F1
#
_cell.length_a   1.000
_cell.length_b   1.000
_cell.length_c   1.000
_cell.angle_alpha   90.00
_cell.angle_beta   90.00
_cell.angle_gamma   90.00
#
_symmetry.space_group_name_H-M   'P 1'
#
loop_
_entity.id
_entity.type
_entity.pdbx_description
1 polymer ?
#
loop_
_entity_poly.entity_id
_entity_poly.type
_entity_poly.pdbx_seq_one_letter_code
_entity_poly.pdbx_strand_id
1 'polypeptide(L)'
;MTYLFYSTLTLLTFVLTTLAYLFRATWLPHLSHSRTASYLYSRLPGNSSFEADIEAGLSSSNFDLNTNLAAGDSRSGLDDGAKREILQIMKKRRLKFDEARKVYMEQRFAANGIGADGRPRDPKFVSFS
;
A
#
# COMPACT_ATOMS: atom_id res chain seq x y z
N MET A 1 -46.30 30.65 12.18
CA MET A 1 -44.99 31.10 11.65
C MET A 1 -43.91 30.00 11.72
N THR A 2 -43.76 29.31 12.84
CA THR A 2 -42.82 28.18 13.00
C THR A 2 -43.07 27.02 12.02
N TYR A 3 -44.33 26.62 11.80
CA TYR A 3 -44.67 25.55 10.85
C TYR A 3 -44.28 25.86 9.40
N LEU A 4 -44.48 27.10 8.96
CA LEU A 4 -44.07 27.52 7.62
C LEU A 4 -42.55 27.45 7.47
N PHE A 5 -41.81 27.86 8.50
CA PHE A 5 -40.36 27.80 8.54
C PHE A 5 -39.83 26.35 8.48
N TYR A 6 -40.44 25.42 9.24
CA TYR A 6 -40.04 24.02 9.18
C TYR A 6 -40.39 23.38 7.82
N SER A 7 -41.55 23.69 7.25
CA SER A 7 -41.95 23.15 5.94
C SER A 7 -41.05 23.62 4.79
N THR A 8 -40.62 24.88 4.81
CA THR A 8 -39.73 25.42 3.78
C THR A 8 -38.33 24.84 3.92
N LEU A 9 -37.85 24.66 5.16
CA LEU A 9 -36.56 24.02 5.42
C LEU A 9 -36.55 22.55 4.95
N THR A 10 -37.59 21.78 5.27
CA THR A 10 -37.69 20.39 4.81
C THR A 10 -37.75 20.31 3.29
N LEU A 11 -38.56 21.17 2.65
CA LEU A 11 -38.66 21.18 1.19
C LEU A 11 -37.33 21.56 0.53
N LEU A 12 -36.62 22.55 1.08
CA LEU A 12 -35.31 22.96 0.60
C LEU A 12 -34.27 21.84 0.71
N THR A 13 -34.26 21.09 1.83
CA THR A 13 -33.35 19.94 1.97
C THR A 13 -33.64 18.86 0.92
N PHE A 14 -34.90 18.50 0.69
CA PHE A 14 -35.29 17.52 -0.33
C PHE A 14 -34.91 17.96 -1.74
N VAL A 15 -35.09 19.25 -2.06
CA VAL A 15 -34.71 19.81 -3.36
C VAL A 15 -33.18 19.75 -3.53
N LEU A 16 -32.42 20.18 -2.53
CA LEU A 16 -30.96 20.14 -2.57
C LEU A 16 -30.41 18.72 -2.71
N THR A 17 -30.93 17.74 -1.97
CA THR A 17 -30.50 16.34 -2.07
C THR A 17 -30.82 15.76 -3.45
N THR A 18 -31.99 16.09 -4.00
CA THR A 18 -32.41 15.61 -5.33
C THR A 18 -31.53 16.21 -6.42
N LEU A 19 -31.25 17.52 -6.35
CA LEU A 19 -30.33 18.17 -7.28
C LEU A 19 -28.92 17.59 -7.17
N ALA A 20 -28.38 17.43 -5.96
CA ALA A 20 -27.07 16.81 -5.74
C ALA A 20 -27.00 15.39 -6.32
N TYR A 21 -28.08 14.60 -6.21
CA TYR A 21 -28.17 13.26 -6.79
C TYR A 21 -28.20 13.30 -8.33
N LEU A 22 -28.99 14.19 -8.93
CA LEU A 22 -29.08 14.31 -10.39
C LEU A 22 -27.76 14.79 -11.00
N PHE A 23 -27.10 15.75 -10.36
CA PHE A 23 -25.80 16.26 -10.79
C PHE A 23 -24.63 15.38 -10.33
N ARG A 24 -24.84 14.24 -9.67
CA ARG A 24 -23.74 13.42 -9.12
C ARG A 24 -22.63 13.12 -10.12
N ALA A 25 -22.96 12.89 -11.39
CA ALA A 25 -22.00 12.52 -12.42
C ALA A 25 -21.04 13.66 -12.81
N THR A 26 -21.45 14.92 -12.68
CA THR A 26 -20.60 16.07 -13.03
C THR A 26 -19.64 16.46 -11.91
N TRP A 27 -20.02 16.26 -10.64
CA TRP A 27 -19.17 16.64 -9.49
C TRP A 27 -18.33 15.47 -8.93
N LEU A 28 -18.70 14.21 -9.16
CA LEU A 28 -17.93 13.03 -8.74
C LEU A 28 -16.46 13.06 -9.19
N PRO A 29 -16.12 13.43 -10.44
CA PRO A 29 -14.73 13.46 -10.90
C PRO A 29 -13.89 14.55 -10.24
N HIS A 30 -14.51 15.62 -9.76
CA HIS A 30 -13.81 16.69 -9.04
C HIS A 30 -13.60 16.34 -7.56
N LEU A 31 -14.45 15.47 -7.00
CA LEU A 31 -14.32 14.93 -5.64
C LEU A 31 -13.39 13.70 -5.58
N SER A 32 -13.15 13.01 -6.70
CA SER A 32 -12.32 11.80 -6.77
C SER A 32 -10.82 12.05 -6.57
N HIS A 33 -10.37 13.31 -6.58
CA HIS A 33 -9.03 13.70 -6.15
C HIS A 33 -8.90 13.84 -4.62
N SER A 34 -9.98 13.65 -3.87
CA SER A 34 -9.90 13.52 -2.42
C SER A 34 -9.15 12.25 -2.07
N ARG A 35 -7.97 12.42 -1.47
CA ARG A 35 -7.08 11.37 -0.94
C ARG A 35 -7.79 10.37 -0.01
N THR A 36 -9.04 10.59 0.36
CA THR A 36 -9.83 9.76 1.28
C THR A 36 -10.34 8.46 0.65
N ALA A 37 -10.60 8.40 -0.66
CA ALA A 37 -11.13 7.20 -1.30
C ALA A 37 -10.11 6.04 -1.36
N SER A 38 -8.82 6.35 -1.37
CA SER A 38 -7.73 5.35 -1.35
C SER A 38 -7.65 4.59 -0.02
N TYR A 39 -8.22 5.13 1.05
CA TYR A 39 -8.23 4.49 2.38
C TYR A 39 -9.49 3.67 2.63
N LEU A 40 -10.63 4.05 2.03
CA LEU A 40 -11.93 3.40 2.26
C LEU A 40 -12.08 2.05 1.53
N TYR A 41 -11.29 1.82 0.48
CA TYR A 41 -11.12 0.51 -0.14
C TYR A 41 -9.67 0.04 0.02
N SER A 42 -9.22 -0.08 1.26
CA SER A 42 -8.20 -1.09 1.56
C SER A 42 -8.94 -2.43 1.61
N ARG A 43 -8.56 -3.41 0.77
CA ARG A 43 -9.00 -4.80 0.99
C ARG A 43 -8.68 -5.12 2.45
N LEU A 44 -9.65 -5.70 3.16
CA LEU A 44 -9.47 -6.14 4.54
C LEU A 44 -8.13 -6.86 4.63
N PRO A 45 -7.27 -6.58 5.63
CA PRO A 45 -6.08 -7.38 5.91
C PRO A 45 -6.50 -8.72 6.51
N GLY A 46 -7.33 -9.45 5.77
CA GLY A 46 -7.59 -10.85 5.99
C GLY A 46 -6.52 -11.58 5.21
N ASN A 47 -5.53 -12.08 5.94
CA ASN A 47 -4.57 -13.08 5.50
C ASN A 47 -3.53 -12.49 4.53
N SER A 48 -2.28 -12.35 4.98
CA SER A 48 -1.14 -12.04 4.11
C SER A 48 -0.99 -13.15 3.06
N SER A 49 -1.67 -12.99 1.91
CA SER A 49 -1.71 -13.98 0.85
C SER A 49 -0.70 -13.64 -0.24
N PHE A 50 -0.19 -14.68 -0.90
CA PHE A 50 0.66 -14.52 -2.07
C PHE A 50 -0.03 -13.69 -3.17
N GLU A 51 -1.36 -13.79 -3.29
CA GLU A 51 -2.16 -12.98 -4.23
C GLU A 51 -2.08 -11.48 -3.92
N ALA A 52 -2.26 -11.10 -2.65
CA ALA A 52 -2.15 -9.70 -2.24
C ALA A 52 -0.73 -9.15 -2.43
N ASP A 53 0.29 -9.96 -2.18
CA ASP A 53 1.69 -9.58 -2.38
C ASP A 53 1.99 -9.36 -3.89
N ILE A 54 1.42 -10.18 -4.78
CA ILE A 54 1.51 -10.01 -6.24
C ILE A 54 0.79 -8.73 -6.69
N GLU A 55 -0.44 -8.50 -6.22
CA GLU A 55 -1.22 -7.29 -6.54
C GLU A 55 -0.49 -6.01 -6.06
N ALA A 56 0.21 -6.09 -4.92
CA ALA A 56 1.02 -4.99 -4.39
C ALA A 56 2.34 -4.78 -5.17
N GLY A 57 2.66 -5.62 -6.15
CA GLY A 57 3.88 -5.54 -6.95
C GLY A 57 5.13 -6.07 -6.24
N LEU A 58 4.97 -6.97 -5.26
CA LEU A 58 6.07 -7.62 -4.53
C LEU A 58 6.56 -8.91 -5.22
N SER A 59 6.40 -8.99 -6.54
CA SER A 59 6.84 -10.12 -7.38
C SER A 59 7.70 -9.60 -8.53
N SER A 60 8.74 -10.36 -8.90
CA SER A 60 9.63 -10.07 -10.03
C SER A 60 10.10 -11.35 -10.71
N SER A 61 10.84 -11.22 -11.81
CA SER A 61 11.44 -12.39 -12.50
C SER A 61 12.37 -13.20 -11.61
N ASN A 62 13.06 -12.56 -10.66
CA ASN A 62 14.00 -13.21 -9.75
C ASN A 62 13.35 -13.64 -8.44
N PHE A 63 12.06 -13.32 -8.27
CA PHE A 63 11.30 -13.60 -7.06
C PHE A 63 9.83 -13.74 -7.43
N ASP A 64 9.48 -14.90 -7.97
CA ASP A 64 8.14 -15.18 -8.48
C ASP A 64 7.24 -15.82 -7.42
N LEU A 65 6.16 -15.12 -7.09
CA LEU A 65 5.15 -15.59 -6.15
C LEU A 65 4.01 -16.38 -6.80
N ASN A 66 3.89 -16.36 -8.14
CA ASN A 66 2.79 -17.02 -8.85
C ASN A 66 2.81 -18.55 -8.66
N THR A 67 4.00 -19.14 -8.53
CA THR A 67 4.17 -20.57 -8.28
C THR A 67 3.59 -20.98 -6.93
N ASN A 68 3.83 -20.19 -5.87
CA ASN A 68 3.28 -20.45 -4.53
C ASN A 68 1.76 -20.27 -4.50
N LEU A 69 1.25 -19.26 -5.21
CA LEU A 69 -0.19 -19.05 -5.36
C LEU A 69 -0.85 -20.23 -6.08
N ALA A 70 -0.27 -20.70 -7.19
CA ALA A 70 -0.79 -21.83 -7.95
C ALA A 70 -0.73 -23.16 -7.19
N ALA A 71 0.28 -23.34 -6.34
CA ALA A 71 0.42 -24.50 -5.47
C ALA A 71 -0.50 -24.48 -4.24
N GLY A 72 -1.22 -23.38 -4.00
CA GLY A 72 -2.05 -23.23 -2.79
C GLY A 72 -1.21 -23.23 -1.52
N ASP A 73 0.00 -22.67 -1.55
CA ASP A 73 0.88 -22.64 -0.38
C ASP A 73 0.23 -21.85 0.78
N SER A 74 0.24 -22.47 1.97
CA SER A 74 -0.35 -21.94 3.20
C SER A 74 0.62 -21.11 4.05
N ARG A 75 1.89 -21.02 3.63
CA ARG A 75 2.89 -20.18 4.31
C ARG A 75 2.48 -18.71 4.27
N SER A 76 2.82 -17.97 5.32
CA SER A 76 2.51 -16.54 5.47
C SER A 76 3.23 -15.62 4.45
N GLY A 77 4.16 -16.17 3.67
CA GLY A 77 4.93 -15.41 2.68
C GLY A 77 5.94 -14.46 3.31
N LEU A 78 6.03 -13.24 2.79
CA LEU A 78 6.97 -12.22 3.27
C LEU A 78 6.55 -11.68 4.65
N ASP A 79 7.53 -11.20 5.42
CA ASP A 79 7.30 -10.48 6.67
C ASP A 79 6.58 -9.14 6.43
N ASP A 80 5.52 -8.87 7.22
CA ASP A 80 4.68 -7.68 7.05
C ASP A 80 5.41 -6.37 7.35
N GLY A 81 6.42 -6.40 8.22
CA GLY A 81 7.28 -5.24 8.48
C GLY A 81 8.12 -4.91 7.24
N ALA A 82 8.83 -5.93 6.73
CA ALA A 82 9.64 -5.81 5.52
C ALA A 82 8.82 -5.35 4.31
N LYS A 83 7.61 -5.88 4.11
CA LYS A 83 6.72 -5.49 3.01
C LYS A 83 6.41 -3.99 3.01
N ARG A 84 6.03 -3.47 4.19
CA ARG A 84 5.70 -2.05 4.34
C ARG A 84 6.89 -1.15 4.02
N GLU A 85 8.08 -1.50 4.48
CA GLU A 85 9.29 -0.72 4.20
C GLU A 85 9.70 -0.77 2.73
N ILE A 86 9.65 -1.95 2.11
CA ILE A 86 9.96 -2.11 0.68
C ILE A 86 8.99 -1.27 -0.17
N LEU A 87 7.69 -1.33 0.10
CA LEU A 87 6.68 -0.52 -0.60
C LEU A 87 6.92 0.99 -0.43
N GLN A 88 7.34 1.42 0.77
CA GLN A 88 7.73 2.81 1.01
C GLN A 88 8.96 3.22 0.18
N ILE A 89 9.97 2.35 0.09
CA ILE A 89 11.17 2.59 -0.72
C ILE A 89 10.81 2.67 -2.21
N MET A 90 9.99 1.75 -2.71
CA MET A 90 9.49 1.74 -4.08
C MET A 90 8.79 3.07 -4.40
N LYS A 91 7.88 3.52 -3.54
CA LYS A 91 7.13 4.77 -3.73
C LYS A 91 8.03 6.02 -3.65
N LYS A 92 8.94 6.08 -2.66
CA LYS A 92 9.78 7.25 -2.41
C LYS A 92 10.86 7.42 -3.47
N ARG A 93 11.47 6.32 -3.91
CA ARG A 93 12.62 6.32 -4.84
C ARG A 93 12.24 5.95 -6.28
N ARG A 94 10.98 5.60 -6.54
CA ARG A 94 10.47 5.12 -7.84
C ARG A 94 11.26 3.93 -8.39
N LEU A 95 11.61 3.00 -7.50
CA LEU A 95 12.39 1.80 -7.83
C LEU A 95 11.48 0.60 -8.07
N LYS A 96 11.98 -0.36 -8.84
CA LYS A 96 11.32 -1.68 -8.98
C LYS A 96 11.48 -2.50 -7.70
N PHE A 97 10.69 -3.56 -7.57
CA PHE A 97 10.68 -4.41 -6.37
C PHE A 97 12.07 -4.94 -5.98
N ASP A 98 12.82 -5.50 -6.91
CA ASP A 98 14.15 -6.06 -6.61
C ASP A 98 15.15 -5.00 -6.14
N GLU A 99 15.14 -3.83 -6.77
CA GLU A 99 16.00 -2.70 -6.38
C GLU A 99 15.61 -2.17 -5.00
N ALA A 100 14.31 -2.06 -4.72
CA ALA A 100 13.83 -1.65 -3.41
C ALA A 100 14.18 -2.68 -2.32
N ARG A 101 14.08 -3.97 -2.62
CA ARG A 101 14.50 -5.06 -1.73
C ARG A 101 16.00 -5.02 -1.44
N LYS A 102 16.83 -4.73 -2.45
CA LYS A 102 18.27 -4.52 -2.27
C LYS A 102 18.55 -3.35 -1.33
N VAL A 103 17.92 -2.20 -1.56
CA VAL A 103 18.07 -1.01 -0.72
C VAL A 103 17.61 -1.28 0.72
N TYR A 104 16.50 -1.99 0.91
CA TYR A 104 16.03 -2.40 2.23
C TYR A 104 17.05 -3.28 2.96
N MET A 105 17.65 -4.26 2.26
CA MET A 105 18.72 -5.09 2.83
C MET A 105 19.98 -4.30 3.18
N GLU A 106 20.42 -3.39 2.31
CA GLU A 106 21.57 -2.53 2.60
C GLU A 106 21.34 -1.63 3.82
N GLN A 107 20.13 -1.10 3.98
CA GLN A 107 19.76 -0.31 5.17
C GLN A 107 19.80 -1.16 6.44
N ARG A 108 19.28 -2.39 6.37
CA ARG A 108 19.31 -3.33 7.49
C ARG A 108 20.73 -3.75 7.83
N PHE A 109 21.58 -3.98 6.84
CA PHE A 109 23.00 -4.25 7.04
C PHE A 109 23.68 -3.08 7.74
N ALA A 110 23.51 -1.86 7.24
CA ALA A 110 24.10 -0.67 7.85
C ALA A 110 23.68 -0.50 9.32
N ALA A 111 22.39 -0.73 9.62
CA ALA A 111 21.86 -0.66 10.98
C ALA A 111 22.47 -1.70 11.94
N ASN A 112 22.95 -2.84 11.40
CA ASN A 112 23.55 -3.93 12.16
C ASN A 112 25.09 -3.96 12.05
N GLY A 113 25.72 -2.88 11.58
CA GLY A 113 27.18 -2.82 11.46
C GLY A 113 27.76 -3.73 10.36
N ILE A 114 26.98 -4.03 9.33
CA ILE A 114 27.37 -4.81 8.16
C ILE A 114 27.52 -3.87 6.95
N GLY A 115 28.56 -4.07 6.15
CA GLY A 115 28.79 -3.35 4.89
C GLY A 115 27.81 -3.74 3.80
N ALA A 116 27.74 -2.93 2.73
CA ALA A 116 26.90 -3.22 1.57
C ALA A 116 27.38 -4.47 0.79
N ASP A 117 28.63 -4.87 0.99
CA ASP A 117 29.26 -6.11 0.53
C ASP A 117 28.86 -7.34 1.38
N GLY A 118 28.07 -7.15 2.44
CA GLY A 118 27.63 -8.21 3.33
C GLY A 118 28.65 -8.60 4.40
N ARG A 119 29.80 -7.90 4.49
CA ARG A 119 30.83 -8.19 5.48
C ARG A 119 30.62 -7.37 6.77
N PRO A 120 30.86 -7.93 7.96
CA PRO A 120 30.87 -7.15 9.20
C PRO A 120 31.88 -6.00 9.12
N ARG A 121 31.53 -4.84 9.68
CA ARG A 121 32.42 -3.67 9.82
C ARG A 121 33.28 -3.73 11.09
N ASP A 122 33.31 -4.88 11.76
CA ASP A 122 34.13 -5.08 12.95
C ASP A 122 35.62 -5.05 12.56
N PRO A 123 36.45 -4.19 13.16
CA PRO A 123 37.90 -4.17 12.89
C PRO A 123 38.61 -5.49 13.20
N LYS A 124 38.00 -6.37 14.01
CA LYS A 124 38.53 -7.71 14.31
C LYS A 124 38.00 -8.79 13.36
N PHE A 125 37.16 -8.42 12.38
CA PHE A 125 36.64 -9.37 11.41
C PHE A 125 37.77 -9.88 10.51
N VAL A 126 37.96 -11.20 10.51
CA VAL A 126 38.89 -11.91 9.63
C VAL A 126 38.07 -12.81 8.72
N SER A 127 38.23 -12.64 7.40
CA SER A 127 37.62 -13.52 6.40
C SER A 127 38.70 -14.28 5.62
N PHE A 128 38.43 -15.53 5.31
CA PHE A 128 39.26 -16.35 4.42
C PHE A 128 38.51 -16.53 3.10
N SER A 129 39.17 -16.27 1.98
CA SER A 129 38.62 -16.39 0.61
C SER A 129 39.53 -17.24 -0.25
#